data_AF-A0A6J3EIC4-F1
#
_entry.id   AF-A0A6J3EIC4-F1
#
_cell.length_a   1.000
_cell.length_b   1.000
_cell.length_c   1.000
_cell.angle_alpha   90.00
_cell.angle_beta   90.00
_cell.angle_gamma   90.00
#
_symmetry.space_group_name_H-M   'P 1'
#
loop_
_entity.id
_entity.type
_entity.pdbx_description
1 polymer ?
#
loop_
_entity_poly.entity_id
_entity_poly.type
_entity_poly.pdbx_seq_one_letter_code
_entity_poly.pdbx_strand_id
1 'polypeptide(L)'
;MGANSSSISELPENEYLKKLSGAEPISENDPFWNQLLSFSFTTPTNSAELKLLEEATISVCKSLVEKNPRTGNLGSLIKVFLSRTKELKISAECQNHLFIWQAHNALFIICCLLKVFISRMSEEELQLHFTYEDKTPGSYGTECEDLIEELLCCLIQLIVEIPLLDITYSISLEAVTTLVVFLSCQLFHKEILRESLIHKYLMHGRCLPYTSRLVKTLLYNFIRQERSPPPGTHVFQQQPDGGGLLYGIASGVATGLRTVFTLGGVGSKPTPQLEQCSPLAHQSLLLLLVLANLTDAPDTPNPYRQAIMSFKNTQDSSAFSSSNPHAFQINFNSLYTALCEQQRSDQATLLLYMLLHQNGNVRTYVLARTDIENLVLPILEILYHVEERNSHHVYMALIILLILTEDDGFNRSIHEVILKNITWYAERVLTEISLGSLLILVVIRTIQYNMTRTRDKYLHTNCLAALANMSAQFRSLHQYAAQRIISYTCRHLRRYVYVLDKLYFPHSHCSTLQHCFSTLSDNGEELLSLTCSHILRSYASSFCYPGAYICQALE
;
A
#
# COMPACT_ATOMS: atom_id res chain seq x y z
N MET A 1 12.30 1.30 -31.86
CA MET A 1 13.04 2.51 -31.60
C MET A 1 14.50 2.32 -31.92
N GLY A 2 14.80 2.17 -33.21
CA GLY A 2 16.17 2.26 -33.65
C GLY A 2 16.58 3.73 -33.56
N ALA A 3 17.70 3.99 -32.88
CA ALA A 3 18.60 5.14 -33.00
C ALA A 3 18.08 6.59 -32.94
N ASN A 4 16.77 6.87 -32.86
CA ASN A 4 16.25 8.23 -32.82
C ASN A 4 15.49 8.50 -31.50
N SER A 5 15.92 9.53 -30.77
CA SER A 5 15.21 10.11 -29.63
C SER A 5 13.80 10.52 -30.08
N SER A 6 12.80 9.71 -29.77
CA SER A 6 11.42 9.98 -30.18
C SER A 6 10.78 10.92 -29.17
N SER A 7 10.38 12.12 -29.60
CA SER A 7 9.52 12.97 -28.77
C SER A 7 8.15 12.30 -28.60
N ILE A 8 7.42 12.59 -27.51
CA ILE A 8 6.07 11.99 -27.25
C ILE A 8 5.13 12.19 -28.44
N SER A 9 5.24 13.34 -29.12
CA SER A 9 4.47 13.70 -30.31
C SER A 9 4.75 12.83 -31.55
N GLU A 10 5.93 12.21 -31.65
CA GLU A 10 6.34 11.43 -32.83
C GLU A 10 6.01 9.94 -32.71
N LEU A 11 5.58 9.49 -31.52
CA LEU A 11 5.25 8.08 -31.26
C LEU A 11 4.16 7.51 -32.19
N PRO A 12 3.08 8.24 -32.55
CA PRO A 12 2.05 7.71 -33.46
C PRO A 12 2.60 7.44 -34.87
N GLU A 13 3.61 8.19 -35.31
CA GLU A 13 4.16 8.10 -36.66
C GLU A 13 5.34 7.15 -36.77
N ASN A 14 5.89 6.71 -35.63
CA ASN A 14 7.10 5.89 -35.53
C ASN A 14 6.98 4.57 -36.31
N GLU A 15 7.87 4.37 -37.29
CA GLU A 15 7.87 3.21 -38.18
C GLU A 15 8.03 1.88 -37.44
N TYR A 16 8.80 1.85 -36.35
CA TYR A 16 9.00 0.64 -35.56
C TYR A 16 7.75 0.23 -34.81
N LEU A 17 7.00 1.20 -34.26
CA LEU A 17 5.72 0.95 -33.58
C LEU A 17 4.62 0.57 -34.58
N LYS A 18 4.64 1.17 -35.78
CA LYS A 18 3.76 0.76 -36.90
C LYS A 18 4.07 -0.66 -37.38
N LYS A 19 5.34 -1.05 -37.47
CA LYS A 19 5.73 -2.43 -37.80
C LYS A 19 5.28 -3.42 -36.71
N LEU A 20 5.47 -3.08 -35.43
CA LEU A 20 4.98 -3.89 -34.30
C LEU A 20 3.46 -4.12 -34.36
N SER A 21 2.69 -3.06 -34.64
CA SER A 21 1.22 -3.09 -34.81
C SER A 21 0.77 -3.40 -36.25
N GLY A 22 1.67 -3.95 -37.06
CA GLY A 22 1.49 -4.26 -38.48
C GLY A 22 0.63 -5.51 -38.71
N ALA A 23 0.46 -5.87 -39.99
CA ALA A 23 -0.29 -7.05 -40.41
C ALA A 23 0.58 -8.30 -40.59
N GLU A 24 1.91 -8.15 -40.52
CA GLU A 24 2.87 -9.24 -40.70
C GLU A 24 3.36 -9.75 -39.34
N PRO A 25 3.51 -11.09 -39.19
CA PRO A 25 4.10 -11.68 -38.00
C PRO A 25 5.61 -11.38 -37.95
N ILE A 26 6.12 -11.05 -36.76
CA ILE A 26 7.53 -10.80 -36.50
C ILE A 26 8.11 -11.98 -35.73
N SER A 27 9.12 -12.63 -36.29
CA SER A 27 9.83 -13.73 -35.61
C SER A 27 10.58 -13.21 -34.38
N GLU A 28 10.65 -14.01 -33.31
CA GLU A 28 11.46 -13.73 -32.12
C GLU A 28 12.96 -13.52 -32.43
N ASN A 29 13.46 -14.08 -33.54
CA ASN A 29 14.86 -13.97 -33.96
C ASN A 29 15.12 -12.81 -34.93
N ASP A 30 14.11 -11.99 -35.24
CA ASP A 30 14.26 -10.88 -36.18
C ASP A 30 15.15 -9.76 -35.60
N PRO A 31 16.17 -9.26 -36.34
CA PRO A 31 17.02 -8.14 -35.89
C PRO A 31 16.23 -6.85 -35.62
N PHE A 32 14.99 -6.76 -36.10
CA PHE A 32 14.01 -5.74 -35.75
C PHE A 32 13.96 -5.48 -34.25
N TRP A 33 14.05 -6.49 -33.38
CA TRP A 33 13.94 -6.29 -31.93
C TRP A 33 15.10 -5.48 -31.37
N ASN A 34 16.33 -5.70 -31.85
CA ASN A 34 17.49 -4.91 -31.43
C ASN A 34 17.31 -3.43 -31.79
N GLN A 35 16.71 -3.16 -32.95
CA GLN A 35 16.34 -1.81 -33.32
C GLN A 35 15.16 -1.35 -32.47
N LEU A 36 14.08 -2.12 -32.31
CA LEU A 36 12.89 -1.71 -31.57
C LEU A 36 13.24 -1.27 -30.13
N LEU A 37 14.09 -2.04 -29.46
CA LEU A 37 14.39 -1.91 -28.04
C LEU A 37 15.53 -0.94 -27.71
N SER A 38 16.16 -0.32 -28.70
CA SER A 38 17.30 0.60 -28.47
C SER A 38 16.88 2.08 -28.37
N PHE A 39 15.69 2.37 -27.81
CA PHE A 39 15.30 3.76 -27.59
C PHE A 39 15.84 4.37 -26.34
N SER A 40 16.16 5.65 -26.48
CA SER A 40 16.13 6.59 -25.37
C SER A 40 14.84 7.39 -25.41
N PHE A 41 13.96 7.15 -24.44
CA PHE A 41 12.72 7.89 -24.24
C PHE A 41 12.73 8.48 -22.83
N THR A 42 12.54 9.80 -22.71
CA THR A 42 12.37 10.46 -21.41
C THR A 42 10.98 10.14 -20.89
N THR A 43 10.90 9.26 -19.89
CA THR A 43 9.63 8.84 -19.30
C THR A 43 8.96 10.02 -18.60
N PRO A 44 7.61 10.15 -18.74
CA PRO A 44 6.82 11.18 -18.07
C PRO A 44 7.13 11.35 -16.59
N THR A 45 7.50 12.56 -16.20
CA THR A 45 7.78 12.94 -14.81
C THR A 45 6.54 13.37 -14.05
N ASN A 46 5.44 13.63 -14.76
CA ASN A 46 4.18 14.10 -14.17
C ASN A 46 2.96 13.49 -14.85
N SER A 47 1.80 13.62 -14.20
CA SER A 47 0.54 13.05 -14.67
C SER A 47 0.08 13.57 -16.03
N ALA A 48 0.47 14.78 -16.42
CA ALA A 48 0.07 15.37 -17.70
C ALA A 48 0.88 14.74 -18.84
N GLU A 49 2.19 14.60 -18.67
CA GLU A 49 3.07 13.90 -19.61
C GLU A 49 2.69 12.43 -19.78
N LEU A 50 2.22 11.75 -18.73
CA LEU A 50 1.78 10.35 -18.85
C LEU A 50 0.50 10.24 -19.68
N LYS A 51 -0.47 11.13 -19.44
CA LYS A 51 -1.69 11.17 -20.27
C LYS A 51 -1.35 11.44 -21.72
N LEU A 52 -0.41 12.34 -21.99
CA LEU A 52 0.07 12.60 -23.35
C LEU A 52 0.72 11.35 -23.98
N LEU A 53 1.51 10.59 -23.21
CA LEU A 53 2.09 9.33 -23.68
C LEU A 53 1.01 8.28 -23.98
N GLU A 54 0.02 8.13 -23.10
CA GLU A 54 -1.09 7.20 -23.28
C GLU A 54 -1.93 7.58 -24.51
N GLU A 55 -2.25 8.88 -24.66
CA GLU A 55 -2.96 9.41 -25.82
C GLU A 55 -2.16 9.23 -27.12
N ALA A 56 -0.84 9.44 -27.10
CA ALA A 56 0.02 9.27 -28.26
C ALA A 56 0.16 7.80 -28.68
N THR A 57 0.13 6.86 -27.73
CA THR A 57 0.34 5.43 -28.00
C THR A 57 -0.97 4.67 -28.23
N ILE A 58 -2.13 5.23 -27.87
CA ILE A 58 -3.42 4.52 -27.93
C ILE A 58 -3.78 4.01 -29.32
N SER A 59 -3.43 4.73 -30.39
CA SER A 59 -3.71 4.33 -31.77
C SER A 59 -2.92 3.09 -32.18
N VAL A 60 -1.64 3.05 -31.84
CA VAL A 60 -0.74 1.91 -32.04
C VAL A 60 -1.23 0.70 -31.24
N CYS A 61 -1.56 0.89 -29.95
CA CYS A 61 -2.05 -0.19 -29.10
C CYS A 61 -3.38 -0.76 -29.61
N LYS A 62 -4.31 0.09 -30.07
CA LYS A 62 -5.57 -0.34 -30.71
C LYS A 62 -5.33 -1.20 -31.96
N SER A 63 -4.47 -0.73 -32.87
CA SER A 63 -4.09 -1.47 -34.07
C SER A 63 -3.47 -2.82 -33.74
N LEU A 64 -2.65 -2.88 -32.67
CA LEU A 64 -2.07 -4.14 -32.20
C LEU A 64 -3.14 -5.07 -31.64
N VAL A 65 -4.06 -4.59 -30.78
CA VAL A 65 -5.15 -5.42 -30.23
C VAL A 65 -5.95 -6.09 -31.34
N GLU A 66 -6.29 -5.37 -32.41
CA GLU A 66 -7.06 -5.91 -33.53
C GLU A 66 -6.31 -6.98 -34.34
N LYS A 67 -4.98 -6.86 -34.48
CA LYS A 67 -4.17 -7.71 -35.38
C LYS A 67 -3.39 -8.80 -34.66
N ASN A 68 -3.11 -8.65 -33.36
CA ASN A 68 -2.31 -9.58 -32.57
C ASN A 68 -2.80 -11.04 -32.61
N PRO A 69 -4.12 -11.33 -32.62
CA PRO A 69 -4.60 -12.72 -32.78
C PRO A 69 -4.14 -13.41 -34.07
N ARG A 70 -3.75 -12.63 -35.09
CA ARG A 70 -3.24 -13.14 -36.38
C ARG A 70 -1.72 -13.06 -36.49
N THR A 71 -1.10 -12.03 -35.93
CA THR A 71 0.35 -11.79 -36.09
C THR A 71 1.20 -12.40 -34.97
N GLY A 72 0.65 -12.59 -33.78
CA GLY A 72 1.41 -13.12 -32.63
C GLY A 72 2.52 -12.18 -32.13
N ASN A 73 2.54 -10.91 -32.56
CA ASN A 73 3.64 -9.98 -32.29
C ASN A 73 3.85 -9.69 -30.79
N LEU A 74 2.77 -9.73 -29.98
CA LEU A 74 2.89 -9.65 -28.52
C LEU A 74 3.63 -10.87 -27.94
N GLY A 75 3.26 -12.08 -28.40
CA GLY A 75 3.92 -13.32 -28.00
C GLY A 75 5.41 -13.30 -28.35
N SER A 76 5.77 -12.88 -29.57
CA SER A 76 7.17 -12.72 -29.97
C SER A 76 7.92 -11.71 -29.11
N LEU A 77 7.31 -10.56 -28.78
CA LEU A 77 7.92 -9.57 -27.88
C LEU A 77 8.16 -10.14 -26.48
N ILE A 78 7.20 -10.90 -25.94
CA ILE A 78 7.35 -11.57 -24.64
C ILE A 78 8.48 -12.60 -24.69
N LYS A 79 8.54 -13.44 -25.72
CA LYS A 79 9.64 -14.41 -25.88
C LYS A 79 11.01 -13.75 -25.99
N VAL A 80 11.11 -12.61 -26.69
CA VAL A 80 12.34 -11.80 -26.73
C VAL A 80 12.71 -11.26 -25.35
N PHE A 81 11.74 -10.76 -24.58
CA PHE A 81 11.96 -10.33 -23.21
C PHE A 81 12.43 -11.49 -22.31
N LEU A 82 11.73 -12.63 -22.36
CA LEU A 82 12.08 -13.84 -21.58
C LEU A 82 13.50 -14.33 -21.91
N SER A 83 13.85 -14.38 -23.20
CA SER A 83 15.20 -14.73 -23.66
C SER A 83 16.25 -13.79 -23.07
N ARG A 84 15.99 -12.47 -23.09
CA ARG A 84 16.90 -11.49 -22.51
C ARG A 84 17.01 -11.63 -20.99
N THR A 85 15.95 -11.95 -20.27
CA THR A 85 16.02 -12.08 -18.81
C THR A 85 16.94 -13.23 -18.36
N LYS A 86 17.13 -14.28 -19.19
CA LYS A 86 18.04 -15.40 -18.88
C LYS A 86 19.49 -14.97 -18.66
N GLU A 87 19.96 -13.94 -19.35
CA GLU A 87 21.33 -13.42 -19.23
C GLU A 87 21.41 -12.15 -18.36
N LEU A 88 20.30 -11.72 -17.75
CA LEU A 88 20.21 -10.45 -17.03
C LEU A 88 21.09 -10.44 -15.77
N LYS A 89 21.16 -11.57 -15.06
CA LYS A 89 22.01 -11.71 -13.87
C LYS A 89 23.50 -11.57 -14.23
N ILE A 90 23.94 -12.28 -15.25
CA ILE A 90 25.32 -12.19 -15.76
C ILE A 90 25.59 -10.78 -16.27
N SER A 91 24.63 -10.17 -16.97
CA SER A 91 24.74 -8.79 -17.46
C SER A 91 24.86 -7.77 -16.33
N ALA A 92 24.18 -7.97 -15.20
CA ALA A 92 24.30 -7.12 -14.02
C ALA A 92 25.70 -7.26 -13.37
N GLU A 93 26.22 -8.49 -13.28
CA GLU A 93 27.57 -8.76 -12.77
C GLU A 93 28.66 -8.17 -13.69
N CYS A 94 28.46 -8.23 -15.01
CA CYS A 94 29.37 -7.66 -16.02
C CYS A 94 29.14 -6.17 -16.30
N GLN A 95 28.20 -5.50 -15.62
CA GLN A 95 27.81 -4.10 -15.88
C GLN A 95 27.45 -3.83 -17.36
N ASN A 96 26.82 -4.80 -18.04
CA ASN A 96 26.36 -4.64 -19.42
C ASN A 96 25.07 -3.82 -19.47
N HIS A 97 25.23 -2.50 -19.47
CA HIS A 97 24.12 -1.53 -19.48
C HIS A 97 23.19 -1.68 -20.69
N LEU A 98 23.74 -1.97 -21.88
CA LEU A 98 22.97 -2.04 -23.11
C LEU A 98 21.92 -3.16 -23.04
N PHE A 99 22.33 -4.31 -22.51
CA PHE A 99 21.47 -5.48 -22.44
C PHE A 99 20.33 -5.30 -21.41
N ILE A 100 20.67 -4.79 -20.22
CA ILE A 100 19.68 -4.48 -19.17
C ILE A 100 18.69 -3.42 -19.65
N TRP A 101 19.18 -2.42 -20.37
CA TRP A 101 18.35 -1.37 -20.96
C TRP A 101 17.39 -1.90 -22.02
N GLN A 102 17.84 -2.76 -22.93
CA GLN A 102 16.95 -3.38 -23.91
C GLN A 102 15.89 -4.29 -23.26
N ALA A 103 16.25 -5.02 -22.20
CA ALA A 103 15.30 -5.82 -21.43
C ALA A 103 14.27 -4.93 -20.72
N HIS A 104 14.70 -3.82 -20.11
CA HIS A 104 13.82 -2.83 -19.52
C HIS A 104 12.84 -2.25 -20.55
N ASN A 105 13.36 -1.84 -21.70
CA ASN A 105 12.58 -1.27 -22.80
C ASN A 105 11.54 -2.27 -23.35
N ALA A 106 11.88 -3.56 -23.42
CA ALA A 106 10.93 -4.60 -23.82
C ALA A 106 9.80 -4.72 -22.79
N LEU A 107 10.15 -4.79 -21.51
CA LEU A 107 9.18 -4.87 -20.42
C LEU A 107 8.28 -3.64 -20.34
N PHE A 108 8.83 -2.45 -20.57
CA PHE A 108 8.07 -1.20 -20.62
C PHE A 108 7.01 -1.23 -21.73
N ILE A 109 7.36 -1.68 -22.94
CA ILE A 109 6.39 -1.85 -24.03
C ILE A 109 5.33 -2.88 -23.63
N ILE A 110 5.72 -4.03 -23.07
CA ILE A 110 4.79 -5.06 -22.59
C ILE A 110 3.81 -4.48 -21.56
N CYS A 111 4.30 -3.71 -20.58
CA CYS A 111 3.50 -3.04 -19.57
C CYS A 111 2.49 -2.05 -20.17
N CYS A 112 2.92 -1.20 -21.11
CA CYS A 112 2.05 -0.29 -21.85
C CYS A 112 0.94 -1.01 -22.61
N LEU A 113 1.28 -2.12 -23.28
CA LEU A 113 0.30 -2.95 -23.98
C LEU A 113 -0.68 -3.59 -23.00
N LEU A 114 -0.18 -4.25 -21.95
CA LEU A 114 -1.01 -4.89 -20.93
C LEU A 114 -2.07 -3.96 -20.33
N LYS A 115 -1.72 -2.71 -20.03
CA LYS A 115 -2.68 -1.70 -19.56
C LYS A 115 -3.85 -1.53 -20.53
N VAL A 116 -3.56 -1.43 -21.83
CA VAL A 116 -4.58 -1.25 -22.86
C VAL A 116 -5.43 -2.52 -23.01
N PHE A 117 -4.80 -3.70 -23.00
CA PHE A 117 -5.51 -4.97 -23.11
C PHE A 117 -6.48 -5.14 -21.93
N ILE A 118 -5.98 -5.07 -20.69
CA ILE A 118 -6.77 -5.24 -19.46
C ILE A 118 -7.94 -4.23 -19.36
N SER A 119 -7.75 -3.02 -19.88
CA SER A 119 -8.82 -2.01 -19.88
C SER A 119 -9.95 -2.25 -20.89
N ARG A 120 -9.75 -3.15 -21.86
CA ARG A 120 -10.62 -3.29 -23.05
C ARG A 120 -11.29 -4.65 -23.21
N MET A 121 -10.75 -5.69 -22.60
CA MET A 121 -11.16 -7.08 -22.86
C MET A 121 -11.27 -7.88 -21.56
N SER A 122 -11.99 -9.01 -21.61
CA SER A 122 -12.08 -9.93 -20.47
C SER A 122 -10.79 -10.71 -20.26
N GLU A 123 -10.66 -11.41 -19.13
CA GLU A 123 -9.50 -12.27 -18.86
C GLU A 123 -9.41 -13.47 -19.83
N GLU A 124 -10.55 -13.99 -20.31
CA GLU A 124 -10.55 -15.06 -21.32
C GLU A 124 -10.07 -14.56 -22.68
N GLU A 125 -10.52 -13.36 -23.08
CA GLU A 125 -10.07 -12.72 -24.32
C GLU A 125 -8.57 -12.37 -24.23
N LEU A 126 -8.11 -11.90 -23.06
CA LEU A 126 -6.70 -11.65 -22.81
C LEU A 126 -5.88 -12.92 -23.03
N GLN A 127 -6.31 -14.06 -22.52
CA GLN A 127 -5.60 -15.33 -22.68
C GLN A 127 -5.38 -15.69 -24.16
N LEU A 128 -6.37 -15.44 -25.02
CA LEU A 128 -6.27 -15.70 -26.46
C LEU A 128 -5.16 -14.88 -27.15
N HIS A 129 -4.83 -13.71 -26.63
CA HIS A 129 -3.75 -12.88 -27.16
C HIS A 129 -2.34 -13.36 -26.78
N PHE A 130 -2.25 -14.30 -25.83
CA PHE A 130 -0.99 -14.94 -25.41
C PHE A 130 -0.82 -16.34 -26.01
N THR A 131 -1.87 -16.89 -26.62
CA THR A 131 -1.80 -18.15 -27.36
C THR A 131 -1.63 -17.85 -28.84
N TYR A 132 -0.40 -17.94 -29.37
CA TYR A 132 -0.17 -17.91 -30.82
C TYR A 132 0.27 -19.29 -31.31
N GLU A 133 -0.58 -19.94 -32.11
CA GLU A 133 -0.23 -21.13 -32.88
C GLU A 133 0.14 -20.73 -34.31
N ASP A 134 1.39 -20.98 -34.68
CA ASP A 134 1.78 -20.98 -36.08
C ASP A 134 1.12 -22.20 -36.73
N LYS A 135 0.03 -21.99 -37.47
CA LYS A 135 -0.67 -23.05 -38.21
C LYS A 135 0.17 -23.51 -39.40
N THR A 136 1.33 -24.07 -39.13
CA THR A 136 2.07 -24.88 -40.11
C THR A 136 1.35 -26.23 -40.21
N PRO A 137 0.85 -26.63 -41.40
CA PRO A 137 0.21 -27.92 -41.56
C PRO A 137 1.25 -29.03 -41.36
N GLY A 138 1.24 -29.68 -40.19
CA GLY A 138 2.08 -30.84 -39.88
C GLY A 138 2.74 -30.87 -38.50
N SER A 139 2.64 -29.82 -37.68
CA SER A 139 3.19 -29.83 -36.32
C SER A 139 2.23 -30.56 -35.36
N TYR A 140 2.59 -31.77 -34.93
CA TYR A 140 1.87 -32.48 -33.87
C TYR A 140 2.15 -31.80 -32.52
N GLY A 141 1.07 -31.49 -31.80
CA GLY A 141 0.98 -30.81 -30.51
C GLY A 141 2.27 -30.75 -29.69
N THR A 142 2.98 -29.63 -29.79
CA THR A 142 3.85 -29.18 -28.71
C THR A 142 2.93 -28.59 -27.65
N GLU A 143 3.08 -29.01 -26.39
CA GLU A 143 2.28 -28.49 -25.27
C GLU A 143 2.26 -26.96 -25.35
N CYS A 144 1.06 -26.37 -25.39
CA CYS A 144 0.90 -24.93 -25.53
C CYS A 144 1.56 -24.27 -24.30
N GLU A 145 2.76 -23.70 -24.47
CA GLU A 145 3.45 -22.99 -23.40
C GLU A 145 2.59 -21.80 -22.96
N ASP A 146 2.18 -21.81 -21.69
CA ASP A 146 1.42 -20.70 -21.13
C ASP A 146 2.35 -19.50 -20.92
N LEU A 147 2.38 -18.62 -21.93
CA LEU A 147 3.18 -17.41 -21.92
C LEU A 147 2.79 -16.43 -20.80
N ILE A 148 1.55 -16.47 -20.30
CA ILE A 148 1.14 -15.62 -19.16
C ILE A 148 1.80 -16.14 -17.89
N GLU A 149 1.69 -17.44 -17.61
CA GLU A 149 2.32 -18.03 -16.43
C GLU A 149 3.85 -17.87 -16.49
N GLU A 150 4.47 -18.01 -17.68
CA GLU A 150 5.91 -17.84 -17.83
C GLU A 150 6.34 -16.38 -17.61
N LEU A 151 5.58 -15.42 -18.15
CA LEU A 151 5.84 -14.00 -17.92
C LEU A 151 5.68 -13.64 -16.44
N LEU A 152 4.60 -14.08 -15.77
CA LEU A 152 4.39 -13.84 -14.33
C LEU A 152 5.53 -14.43 -13.49
N CYS A 153 5.91 -15.68 -13.76
CA CYS A 153 7.03 -16.33 -13.07
C CYS A 153 8.34 -15.58 -13.29
N CYS A 154 8.62 -15.14 -14.53
CA CYS A 154 9.79 -14.36 -14.88
C CYS A 154 9.83 -13.00 -14.14
N LEU A 155 8.70 -12.31 -14.02
CA LEU A 155 8.61 -11.03 -13.28
C LEU A 155 8.91 -11.23 -11.80
N ILE A 156 8.39 -12.30 -11.19
CA ILE A 156 8.67 -12.63 -9.78
C ILE A 156 10.16 -12.97 -9.60
N GLN A 157 10.72 -13.79 -10.49
CA GLN A 157 12.16 -14.11 -10.48
C GLN A 157 13.01 -12.84 -10.64
N LEU A 158 12.64 -11.93 -11.53
CA LEU A 158 13.36 -10.67 -11.71
C LEU A 158 13.40 -9.87 -10.41
N ILE A 159 12.28 -9.76 -9.70
CA ILE A 159 12.20 -9.03 -8.42
C ILE A 159 13.02 -9.73 -7.33
N VAL A 160 13.03 -11.06 -7.31
CA VAL A 160 13.54 -11.86 -6.18
C VAL A 160 14.99 -12.32 -6.36
N GLU A 161 15.47 -12.47 -7.58
CA GLU A 161 16.78 -13.06 -7.90
C GLU A 161 17.80 -12.05 -8.41
N ILE A 162 17.35 -10.96 -9.02
CA ILE A 162 18.23 -9.91 -9.52
C ILE A 162 18.54 -8.93 -8.38
N PRO A 163 19.81 -8.65 -8.08
CA PRO A 163 20.17 -7.69 -7.06
C PRO A 163 19.71 -6.28 -7.47
N LEU A 164 19.23 -5.52 -6.49
CA LEU A 164 18.87 -4.12 -6.67
C LEU A 164 20.16 -3.28 -6.70
N LEU A 165 20.48 -2.75 -7.87
CA LEU A 165 21.62 -1.89 -8.19
C LEU A 165 21.10 -0.70 -9.01
N ASP A 166 21.88 0.37 -9.14
CA ASP A 166 21.49 1.53 -9.95
C ASP A 166 21.11 1.14 -11.40
N ILE A 167 21.82 0.16 -11.96
CA ILE A 167 21.61 -0.31 -13.35
C ILE A 167 20.37 -1.19 -13.49
N THR A 168 19.96 -1.89 -12.43
CA THR A 168 18.79 -2.80 -12.42
C THR A 168 17.55 -2.14 -11.82
N TYR A 169 17.68 -0.96 -11.20
CA TYR A 169 16.60 -0.25 -10.54
C TYR A 169 15.37 -0.05 -11.45
N SER A 170 15.58 0.43 -12.68
CA SER A 170 14.48 0.72 -13.61
C SER A 170 13.74 -0.55 -14.05
N ILE A 171 14.46 -1.65 -14.28
CA ILE A 171 13.82 -2.91 -14.67
C ILE A 171 13.09 -3.57 -13.48
N SER A 172 13.62 -3.45 -12.26
CA SER A 172 12.93 -3.90 -11.04
C SER A 172 11.65 -3.10 -10.79
N LEU A 173 11.69 -1.78 -10.95
CA LEU A 173 10.51 -0.93 -10.85
C LEU A 173 9.45 -1.28 -11.89
N GLU A 174 9.87 -1.50 -13.14
CA GLU A 174 8.96 -1.88 -14.22
C GLU A 174 8.36 -3.28 -14.00
N ALA A 175 9.12 -4.23 -13.43
CA ALA A 175 8.61 -5.56 -13.10
C ALA A 175 7.54 -5.52 -12.01
N VAL A 176 7.77 -4.78 -10.92
CA VAL A 176 6.76 -4.55 -9.87
C VAL A 176 5.52 -3.89 -10.46
N THR A 177 5.71 -2.88 -11.31
CA THR A 177 4.61 -2.18 -11.99
C THR A 177 3.81 -3.12 -12.88
N THR A 178 4.47 -3.98 -13.65
CA THR A 178 3.81 -4.93 -14.56
C THR A 178 2.95 -5.93 -13.79
N LEU A 179 3.41 -6.41 -12.63
CA LEU A 179 2.60 -7.27 -11.75
C LEU A 179 1.36 -6.52 -11.20
N VAL A 180 1.51 -5.25 -10.80
CA VAL A 180 0.38 -4.42 -10.39
C VAL A 180 -0.61 -4.23 -11.54
N VAL A 181 -0.13 -4.06 -12.78
CA VAL A 181 -0.98 -3.99 -13.99
C VAL A 181 -1.75 -5.28 -14.19
N PHE A 182 -1.13 -6.46 -14.07
CA PHE A 182 -1.86 -7.72 -14.12
C PHE A 182 -2.96 -7.82 -13.05
N LEU A 183 -2.68 -7.41 -11.82
CA LEU A 183 -3.65 -7.44 -10.72
C LEU A 183 -4.74 -6.36 -10.84
N SER A 184 -4.56 -5.38 -11.73
CA SER A 184 -5.51 -4.28 -11.94
C SER A 184 -6.81 -4.71 -12.63
N CYS A 185 -6.88 -5.93 -13.17
CA CYS A 185 -8.08 -6.50 -13.78
C CYS A 185 -9.33 -6.39 -12.88
N GLN A 186 -9.17 -6.50 -11.56
CA GLN A 186 -10.26 -6.36 -10.58
C GLN A 186 -11.01 -5.03 -10.69
N LEU A 187 -10.36 -3.96 -11.14
CA LEU A 187 -10.94 -2.62 -11.23
C LEU A 187 -11.98 -2.49 -12.33
N PHE A 188 -11.92 -3.37 -13.33
CA PHE A 188 -12.86 -3.40 -14.45
C PHE A 188 -14.05 -4.33 -14.20
N HIS A 189 -14.08 -4.99 -13.04
CA HIS A 189 -15.14 -5.90 -12.62
C HIS A 189 -15.91 -5.32 -11.43
N LYS A 190 -17.25 -5.42 -11.47
CA LYS A 190 -18.11 -4.94 -10.38
C LYS A 190 -18.11 -5.88 -9.18
N GLU A 191 -17.88 -7.18 -9.43
CA GLU A 191 -17.83 -8.23 -8.43
C GLU A 191 -16.38 -8.63 -8.16
N ILE A 192 -16.14 -9.22 -6.99
CA ILE A 192 -14.81 -9.72 -6.61
C ILE A 192 -14.49 -10.94 -7.48
N LEU A 193 -13.36 -10.89 -8.21
CA LEU A 193 -12.87 -11.98 -9.03
C LEU A 193 -12.35 -13.10 -8.14
N ARG A 194 -13.20 -14.10 -7.88
CA ARG A 194 -12.83 -15.27 -7.09
C ARG A 194 -12.02 -16.30 -7.87
N GLU A 195 -12.19 -16.33 -9.20
CA GLU A 195 -11.59 -17.33 -10.09
C GLU A 195 -10.81 -16.69 -11.24
N SER A 196 -9.92 -15.74 -10.93
CA SER A 196 -9.06 -15.15 -11.97
C SER A 196 -7.87 -16.06 -12.30
N LEU A 197 -7.59 -16.19 -13.60
CA LEU A 197 -6.45 -16.91 -14.16
C LEU A 197 -5.12 -16.39 -13.57
N ILE A 198 -4.96 -15.08 -13.52
CA ILE A 198 -3.78 -14.41 -12.95
C ILE A 198 -3.63 -14.75 -11.46
N HIS A 199 -4.73 -14.73 -10.70
CA HIS A 199 -4.73 -15.08 -9.28
C HIS A 199 -4.29 -16.53 -9.08
N LYS A 200 -4.80 -17.45 -9.92
CA LYS A 200 -4.42 -18.86 -9.91
C LYS A 200 -2.92 -19.05 -10.19
N TYR A 201 -2.35 -18.34 -11.17
CA TYR A 201 -0.90 -18.43 -11.43
C TYR A 201 -0.02 -17.84 -10.34
N LEU A 202 -0.52 -16.83 -9.60
CA LEU A 202 0.23 -16.22 -8.50
C LEU A 202 0.13 -17.01 -7.20
N MET A 203 -1.00 -17.68 -6.95
CA MET A 203 -1.25 -18.44 -5.72
C MET A 203 -0.95 -19.94 -5.86
N HIS A 204 -0.92 -20.46 -7.08
CA HIS A 204 -0.62 -21.87 -7.39
C HIS A 204 0.43 -21.98 -8.50
N GLY A 205 0.83 -23.20 -8.86
CA GLY A 205 1.73 -23.43 -10.00
C GLY A 205 3.17 -23.00 -9.77
N ARG A 206 3.82 -22.48 -10.82
CA ARG A 206 5.27 -22.20 -10.82
C ARG A 206 5.70 -21.03 -9.94
N CYS A 207 4.79 -20.12 -9.60
CA CYS A 207 5.11 -18.93 -8.79
C CYS A 207 5.17 -19.22 -7.29
N LEU A 208 4.45 -20.24 -6.81
CA LEU A 208 4.28 -20.57 -5.39
C LEU A 208 5.61 -20.72 -4.59
N PRO A 209 6.69 -21.33 -5.13
CA PRO A 209 7.95 -21.44 -4.41
C PRO A 209 8.62 -20.09 -4.11
N TYR A 210 8.28 -19.03 -4.83
CA TYR A 210 8.87 -17.70 -4.67
C TYR A 210 8.11 -16.82 -3.68
N THR A 211 6.93 -17.21 -3.20
CA THR A 211 6.03 -16.38 -2.39
C THR A 211 6.72 -15.70 -1.20
N SER A 212 7.40 -16.46 -0.35
CA SER A 212 8.08 -15.90 0.83
C SER A 212 9.23 -14.98 0.47
N ARG A 213 9.97 -15.33 -0.59
CA ARG A 213 11.06 -14.49 -1.09
C ARG A 213 10.51 -13.18 -1.68
N LEU A 214 9.39 -13.23 -2.39
CA LEU A 214 8.72 -12.05 -2.94
C LEU A 214 8.23 -11.12 -1.83
N VAL A 215 7.46 -11.63 -0.87
CA VAL A 215 7.00 -10.83 0.29
C VAL A 215 8.17 -10.21 1.03
N LYS A 216 9.23 -10.99 1.29
CA LYS A 216 10.45 -10.51 1.92
C LYS A 216 11.10 -9.38 1.12
N THR A 217 11.28 -9.53 -0.19
CA THR A 217 11.89 -8.50 -1.05
C THR A 217 11.05 -7.23 -1.13
N LEU A 218 9.73 -7.34 -1.28
CA LEU A 218 8.84 -6.18 -1.30
C LEU A 218 8.88 -5.40 0.02
N LEU A 219 8.92 -6.10 1.16
CA LEU A 219 9.13 -5.49 2.47
C LEU A 219 10.52 -4.84 2.57
N TYR A 220 11.58 -5.45 2.04
CA TYR A 220 12.91 -4.81 2.01
C TYR A 220 12.92 -3.54 1.18
N ASN A 221 12.27 -3.51 0.02
CA ASN A 221 12.14 -2.30 -0.78
C ASN A 221 11.43 -1.19 -0.01
N PHE A 222 10.34 -1.52 0.71
CA PHE A 222 9.66 -0.59 1.61
C PHE A 222 10.55 -0.12 2.76
N ILE A 223 11.35 -1.00 3.37
CA ILE A 223 12.23 -0.65 4.48
C ILE A 223 13.38 0.25 4.04
N ARG A 224 14.01 -0.05 2.91
CA ARG A 224 15.22 0.65 2.46
C ARG A 224 14.95 2.03 1.87
N GLN A 225 13.75 2.25 1.33
CA GLN A 225 13.37 3.51 0.69
C GLN A 225 14.44 4.00 -0.31
N GLU A 226 15.02 3.07 -1.11
CA GLU A 226 16.09 3.40 -2.05
C GLU A 226 15.61 4.47 -3.03
N ARG A 227 16.43 5.50 -3.20
CA ARG A 227 16.11 6.61 -4.09
C ARG A 227 16.32 6.21 -5.53
N SER A 228 15.56 6.81 -6.44
CA SER A 228 15.86 6.67 -7.87
C SER A 228 17.30 7.13 -8.14
N PRO A 229 18.11 6.36 -8.88
CA PRO A 229 19.47 6.77 -9.23
C PRO A 229 19.45 8.14 -9.93
N PRO A 230 20.41 9.04 -9.66
CA PRO A 230 20.42 10.36 -10.27
C PRO A 230 20.61 10.24 -11.79
N PRO A 231 20.03 11.15 -12.59
CA PRO A 231 20.25 11.18 -14.03
C PRO A 231 21.71 11.53 -14.30
N GLY A 232 22.56 10.52 -14.52
CA GLY A 232 23.95 10.73 -14.95
C GLY A 232 25.00 9.78 -14.38
N THR A 233 24.71 8.89 -13.43
CA THR A 233 25.83 8.17 -12.77
C THR A 233 26.49 7.09 -13.61
N HIS A 234 25.86 6.45 -14.60
CA HIS A 234 26.50 5.32 -15.30
C HIS A 234 26.02 5.04 -16.74
N VAL A 235 26.12 5.99 -17.69
CA VAL A 235 25.83 5.68 -19.11
C VAL A 235 26.77 6.42 -20.07
N PHE A 236 28.04 5.97 -20.14
CA PHE A 236 29.12 6.48 -21.01
C PHE A 236 29.85 7.74 -20.55
N GLN A 237 31.04 7.54 -19.98
CA GLN A 237 32.09 8.55 -19.97
C GLN A 237 32.79 8.50 -21.34
N GLN A 238 32.27 9.21 -22.34
CA GLN A 238 33.02 9.45 -23.58
C GLN A 238 33.98 10.63 -23.36
N GLN A 239 35.22 10.43 -23.81
CA GLN A 239 36.29 11.43 -23.85
C GLN A 239 35.82 12.74 -24.52
N PRO A 240 36.41 13.89 -24.14
CA PRO A 240 36.03 15.17 -24.68
C PRO A 240 36.63 15.32 -26.08
N ASP A 241 35.92 14.84 -27.11
CA ASP A 241 35.96 15.40 -28.46
C ASP A 241 34.95 14.68 -29.37
N GLY A 242 33.86 15.37 -29.73
CA GLY A 242 32.87 14.91 -30.70
C GLY A 242 31.46 14.84 -30.11
N GLY A 243 30.56 15.72 -30.58
CA GLY A 243 29.26 15.98 -29.99
C GLY A 243 28.32 14.78 -29.79
N GLY A 244 27.60 14.80 -28.67
CA GLY A 244 26.51 13.88 -28.36
C GLY A 244 25.62 14.47 -27.26
N LEU A 245 24.47 15.01 -27.66
CA LEU A 245 23.44 15.57 -26.78
C LEU A 245 22.49 14.46 -26.31
N LEU A 246 22.88 13.60 -25.36
CA LEU A 246 22.05 12.47 -24.95
C LEU A 246 22.28 12.07 -23.48
N TYR A 247 21.46 12.55 -22.53
CA TYR A 247 21.50 12.05 -21.14
C TYR A 247 20.19 12.30 -20.36
N GLY A 248 19.65 11.26 -19.71
CA GLY A 248 18.63 11.38 -18.64
C GLY A 248 17.61 10.24 -18.61
N ILE A 249 17.86 9.15 -17.85
CA ILE A 249 16.96 7.98 -17.87
C ILE A 249 16.53 7.46 -16.47
N ALA A 250 17.20 7.79 -15.37
CA ALA A 250 16.91 7.10 -14.09
C ALA A 250 15.79 7.72 -13.21
N SER A 251 15.31 8.93 -13.48
CA SER A 251 14.38 9.64 -12.58
C SER A 251 12.91 9.71 -13.06
N GLY A 252 12.60 9.40 -14.32
CA GLY A 252 11.28 9.66 -14.93
C GLY A 252 10.24 8.56 -14.68
N VAL A 253 10.64 7.29 -14.78
CA VAL A 253 9.75 6.12 -14.64
C VAL A 253 8.99 6.10 -13.30
N ALA A 254 9.62 6.66 -12.27
CA ALA A 254 9.17 6.76 -10.89
C ALA A 254 7.81 7.44 -10.68
N THR A 255 7.57 8.52 -11.42
CA THR A 255 6.60 9.54 -11.02
C THR A 255 5.35 9.52 -11.90
N GLY A 256 5.48 9.17 -13.17
CA GLY A 256 4.33 9.06 -14.09
C GLY A 256 3.34 7.96 -13.67
N LEU A 257 3.82 6.79 -13.25
CA LEU A 257 2.99 5.62 -12.89
C LEU A 257 2.10 5.82 -11.64
N ARG A 258 2.28 6.93 -10.90
CA ARG A 258 1.49 7.22 -9.69
C ARG A 258 0.02 7.50 -9.94
N THR A 259 -0.35 8.15 -11.05
CA THR A 259 -1.70 8.76 -11.14
C THR A 259 -2.75 7.87 -11.80
N VAL A 260 -2.35 6.84 -12.55
CA VAL A 260 -3.29 5.87 -13.14
C VAL A 260 -3.73 4.81 -12.12
N PHE A 261 -2.90 4.53 -11.11
CA PHE A 261 -3.23 3.59 -10.03
C PHE A 261 -3.84 4.22 -8.78
N THR A 262 -3.92 5.55 -8.69
CA THR A 262 -4.83 6.23 -7.76
C THR A 262 -6.23 6.28 -8.35
N LEU A 263 -6.91 5.13 -8.44
CA LEU A 263 -8.31 5.09 -8.82
C LEU A 263 -9.19 5.75 -7.75
N GLY A 264 -9.96 6.76 -8.15
CA GLY A 264 -11.26 7.07 -7.54
C GLY A 264 -11.33 8.11 -6.41
N GLY A 265 -10.25 8.79 -6.05
CA GLY A 265 -10.28 9.85 -5.02
C GLY A 265 -10.59 11.23 -5.60
N VAL A 266 -11.88 11.59 -5.73
CA VAL A 266 -12.29 12.98 -5.97
C VAL A 266 -11.89 13.83 -4.76
N GLY A 267 -10.87 14.69 -4.92
CA GLY A 267 -10.77 15.92 -4.12
C GLY A 267 -9.53 16.17 -3.23
N SER A 268 -8.50 15.33 -3.22
CA SER A 268 -7.28 15.68 -2.45
C SER A 268 -6.34 16.56 -3.27
N LYS A 269 -6.23 17.85 -2.88
CA LYS A 269 -5.21 18.77 -3.41
C LYS A 269 -3.81 18.17 -3.17
N PRO A 270 -2.91 18.17 -4.16
CA PRO A 270 -1.54 17.72 -3.95
C PRO A 270 -0.85 18.64 -2.94
N THR A 271 -0.42 18.10 -1.81
CA THR A 271 0.41 18.79 -0.83
C THR A 271 1.83 18.90 -1.40
N PRO A 272 2.44 20.09 -1.49
CA PRO A 272 3.73 20.31 -2.16
C PRO A 272 4.97 19.80 -1.38
N GLN A 273 4.83 18.75 -0.56
CA GLN A 273 5.91 18.22 0.30
C GLN A 273 6.13 16.71 0.17
N LEU A 274 5.38 16.00 -0.68
CA LEU A 274 5.57 14.57 -0.96
C LEU A 274 6.25 14.34 -2.31
N GLU A 275 7.40 15.00 -2.52
CA GLU A 275 8.41 14.53 -3.46
C GLU A 275 9.03 13.24 -2.88
N GLN A 276 8.27 12.14 -2.93
CA GLN A 276 8.71 10.86 -2.39
C GLN A 276 9.81 10.29 -3.29
N CYS A 277 11.06 10.37 -2.81
CA CYS A 277 12.28 10.01 -3.52
C CYS A 277 12.41 8.52 -3.93
N SER A 278 11.47 7.64 -3.58
CA SER A 278 11.61 6.17 -3.61
C SER A 278 10.41 5.46 -4.28
N PRO A 279 10.22 5.57 -5.61
CA PRO A 279 9.08 4.98 -6.32
C PRO A 279 8.98 3.46 -6.18
N LEU A 280 10.12 2.76 -6.16
CA LEU A 280 10.15 1.30 -6.03
C LEU A 280 9.58 0.86 -4.68
N ALA A 281 9.88 1.57 -3.60
CA ALA A 281 9.34 1.29 -2.27
C ALA A 281 7.82 1.41 -2.24
N HIS A 282 7.28 2.47 -2.87
CA HIS A 282 5.84 2.71 -2.95
C HIS A 282 5.11 1.66 -3.79
N GLN A 283 5.63 1.36 -4.98
CA GLN A 283 5.04 0.33 -5.85
C GLN A 283 5.16 -1.07 -5.24
N SER A 284 6.26 -1.35 -4.55
CA SER A 284 6.44 -2.62 -3.84
C SER A 284 5.44 -2.78 -2.70
N LEU A 285 5.19 -1.69 -1.96
CA LEU A 285 4.17 -1.68 -0.91
C LEU A 285 2.78 -1.89 -1.48
N LEU A 286 2.44 -1.21 -2.58
CA LEU A 286 1.16 -1.40 -3.26
C LEU A 286 0.98 -2.86 -3.72
N LEU A 287 1.98 -3.41 -4.41
CA LEU A 287 1.95 -4.80 -4.86
C LEU A 287 1.77 -5.77 -3.68
N LEU A 288 2.52 -5.56 -2.60
CA LEU A 288 2.42 -6.37 -1.39
C LEU A 288 1.00 -6.35 -0.80
N LEU A 289 0.40 -5.16 -0.70
CA LEU A 289 -0.95 -4.99 -0.16
C LEU A 289 -2.00 -5.66 -1.05
N VAL A 290 -1.86 -5.57 -2.38
CA VAL A 290 -2.78 -6.25 -3.31
C VAL A 290 -2.63 -7.77 -3.19
N LEU A 291 -1.40 -8.30 -3.23
CA LEU A 291 -1.13 -9.73 -3.09
C LEU A 291 -1.65 -10.30 -1.77
N ALA A 292 -1.49 -9.57 -0.67
CA ALA A 292 -1.96 -9.99 0.64
C ALA A 292 -3.49 -9.99 0.77
N ASN A 293 -4.19 -9.19 -0.04
CA ASN A 293 -5.64 -9.05 -0.02
C ASN A 293 -6.36 -9.82 -1.14
N LEU A 294 -5.64 -10.63 -1.93
CA LEU A 294 -6.28 -11.59 -2.84
C LEU A 294 -7.20 -12.53 -2.03
N THR A 295 -8.34 -12.89 -2.64
CA THR A 295 -9.31 -13.80 -2.05
C THR A 295 -8.72 -15.18 -1.85
N ASP A 296 -9.08 -15.81 -0.74
CA ASP A 296 -8.72 -17.20 -0.49
C ASP A 296 -9.39 -18.12 -1.51
N ALA A 297 -8.67 -19.15 -1.96
CA ALA A 297 -9.27 -20.23 -2.71
C ALA A 297 -9.95 -21.20 -1.72
N PRO A 298 -11.02 -21.91 -2.13
CA PRO A 298 -11.89 -22.68 -1.22
C PRO A 298 -11.14 -23.68 -0.33
N ASP A 299 -10.04 -24.27 -0.82
CA ASP A 299 -9.25 -25.27 -0.09
C ASP A 299 -7.82 -24.82 0.26
N THR A 300 -7.39 -23.62 -0.16
CA THR A 300 -6.03 -23.12 0.06
C THR A 300 -6.04 -21.65 0.43
N PRO A 301 -5.59 -21.27 1.65
CA PRO A 301 -5.54 -19.86 2.03
C PRO A 301 -4.46 -19.12 1.24
N ASN A 302 -4.61 -17.80 1.12
CA ASN A 302 -3.68 -16.94 0.40
C ASN A 302 -2.24 -17.08 0.95
N PRO A 303 -1.28 -17.57 0.14
CA PRO A 303 0.08 -17.84 0.61
C PRO A 303 0.86 -16.55 0.93
N TYR A 304 0.55 -15.42 0.27
CA TYR A 304 1.15 -14.12 0.59
C TYR A 304 0.70 -13.62 1.96
N ARG A 305 -0.58 -13.79 2.28
CA ARG A 305 -1.14 -13.46 3.60
C ARG A 305 -0.53 -14.33 4.69
N GLN A 306 -0.38 -15.63 4.45
CA GLN A 306 0.31 -16.55 5.38
C GLN A 306 1.78 -16.15 5.60
N ALA A 307 2.47 -15.70 4.56
CA ALA A 307 3.85 -15.22 4.68
C ALA A 307 3.94 -13.97 5.59
N ILE A 308 2.99 -13.03 5.47
CA ILE A 308 2.88 -11.83 6.33
C ILE A 308 2.58 -12.21 7.78
N MET A 309 1.71 -13.19 8.01
CA MET A 309 1.35 -13.66 9.36
C MET A 309 2.50 -14.36 10.09
N SER A 310 3.42 -14.99 9.36
CA SER A 310 4.35 -15.97 9.92
C SER A 310 5.81 -15.50 10.04
N PHE A 311 6.20 -14.36 9.45
CA PHE A 311 7.59 -13.92 9.53
C PHE A 311 7.99 -13.46 10.95
N LYS A 312 9.27 -13.65 11.27
CA LYS A 312 9.87 -13.42 12.59
C LYS A 312 11.00 -12.40 12.55
N ASN A 313 11.47 -11.97 13.73
CA ASN A 313 12.60 -11.07 13.82
C ASN A 313 13.89 -11.82 13.45
N THR A 314 14.83 -11.14 12.79
CA THR A 314 16.20 -11.67 12.54
C THR A 314 16.95 -12.07 13.81
N GLN A 315 16.58 -11.50 14.96
CA GLN A 315 17.18 -11.82 16.26
C GLN A 315 16.54 -13.05 16.92
N ASP A 316 15.39 -13.53 16.43
CA ASP A 316 14.73 -14.72 16.96
C ASP A 316 15.46 -15.97 16.46
N SER A 317 16.22 -16.62 17.34
CA SER A 317 16.93 -17.87 17.04
C SER A 317 16.03 -19.11 17.02
N SER A 318 14.70 -18.95 17.19
CA SER A 318 13.76 -20.06 17.14
C SER A 318 13.76 -20.69 15.74
N ALA A 319 14.00 -22.00 15.66
CA ALA A 319 13.90 -22.72 14.39
C ALA A 319 12.50 -22.57 13.77
N PHE A 320 12.43 -22.47 12.44
CA PHE A 320 11.16 -22.55 11.73
C PHE A 320 10.59 -23.96 11.91
N SER A 321 9.33 -24.07 12.32
CA SER A 321 8.64 -25.35 12.29
C SER A 321 8.43 -25.77 10.84
N SER A 322 8.56 -27.07 10.56
CA SER A 322 8.25 -27.64 9.23
C SER A 322 6.79 -27.41 8.79
N SER A 323 5.93 -26.97 9.71
CA SER A 323 4.53 -26.66 9.46
C SER A 323 4.29 -25.33 8.72
N ASN A 324 5.26 -24.42 8.68
CA ASN A 324 5.09 -23.09 8.08
C ASN A 324 5.99 -22.95 6.84
N PRO A 325 5.55 -23.40 5.65
CA PRO A 325 6.35 -23.35 4.43
C PRO A 325 6.69 -21.92 3.99
N HIS A 326 5.92 -20.94 4.47
CA HIS A 326 6.06 -19.55 4.05
C HIS A 326 6.85 -18.64 5.01
N ALA A 327 7.45 -19.18 6.08
CA ALA A 327 8.10 -18.38 7.10
C ALA A 327 9.50 -17.86 6.67
N PHE A 328 9.82 -16.63 7.06
CA PHE A 328 11.13 -16.01 6.85
C PHE A 328 11.44 -15.00 7.97
N GLN A 329 12.63 -14.39 7.93
CA GLN A 329 13.08 -13.39 8.92
C GLN A 329 13.27 -11.99 8.30
N ILE A 330 12.90 -10.96 9.07
CA ILE A 330 13.13 -9.54 8.79
C ILE A 330 13.65 -8.83 10.04
N ASN A 331 14.48 -7.80 9.86
CA ASN A 331 14.91 -6.95 10.96
C ASN A 331 13.76 -6.05 11.41
N PHE A 332 13.19 -6.33 12.59
CA PHE A 332 12.03 -5.59 13.08
C PHE A 332 12.32 -4.14 13.40
N ASN A 333 13.56 -3.80 13.81
CA ASN A 333 13.94 -2.41 14.05
C ASN A 333 13.84 -1.57 12.77
N SER A 334 14.38 -2.09 11.67
CA SER A 334 14.35 -1.40 10.37
C SER A 334 12.93 -1.27 9.84
N LEU A 335 12.10 -2.32 10.01
CA LEU A 335 10.68 -2.29 9.67
C LEU A 335 9.93 -1.24 10.49
N TYR A 336 10.16 -1.20 11.80
CA TYR A 336 9.53 -0.25 12.71
C TYR A 336 9.88 1.20 12.35
N THR A 337 11.16 1.51 12.10
CA THR A 337 11.60 2.84 11.68
C THR A 337 10.92 3.26 10.37
N ALA A 338 10.89 2.38 9.37
CA ALA A 338 10.22 2.67 8.09
C ALA A 338 8.70 2.90 8.25
N LEU A 339 8.03 2.13 9.12
CA LEU A 339 6.61 2.34 9.44
C LEU A 339 6.36 3.70 10.09
N CYS A 340 7.21 4.12 11.04
CA CYS A 340 7.09 5.44 11.69
C CYS A 340 7.25 6.58 10.68
N GLU A 341 8.28 6.52 9.83
CA GLU A 341 8.58 7.58 8.86
C GLU A 341 7.51 7.72 7.76
N GLN A 342 6.90 6.61 7.34
CA GLN A 342 5.96 6.57 6.22
C GLN A 342 4.48 6.69 6.63
N GLN A 343 4.18 6.84 7.94
CA GLN A 343 2.82 6.74 8.47
C GLN A 343 1.83 7.82 7.97
N ARG A 344 2.31 8.86 7.29
CA ARG A 344 1.45 9.84 6.60
C ARG A 344 0.76 9.28 5.35
N SER A 345 1.23 8.14 4.84
CA SER A 345 0.67 7.45 3.67
C SER A 345 -0.43 6.46 4.07
N ASP A 346 -1.54 6.46 3.33
CA ASP A 346 -2.64 5.50 3.47
C ASP A 346 -2.14 4.05 3.37
N GLN A 347 -1.22 3.77 2.45
CA GLN A 347 -0.68 2.43 2.21
C GLN A 347 0.17 1.93 3.39
N ALA A 348 1.02 2.81 3.95
CA ALA A 348 1.84 2.46 5.11
C ALA A 348 0.98 2.24 6.35
N THR A 349 -0.08 3.05 6.50
CA THR A 349 -1.08 2.88 7.57
C THR A 349 -1.79 1.54 7.44
N LEU A 350 -2.17 1.13 6.22
CA LEU A 350 -2.79 -0.18 5.98
C LEU A 350 -1.83 -1.34 6.29
N LEU A 351 -0.55 -1.22 5.92
CA LEU A 351 0.47 -2.21 6.28
C LEU A 351 0.62 -2.32 7.79
N LEU A 352 0.70 -1.20 8.51
CA LEU A 352 0.79 -1.20 9.97
C LEU A 352 -0.42 -1.91 10.59
N TYR A 353 -1.63 -1.59 10.13
CA TYR A 353 -2.85 -2.26 10.56
C TYR A 353 -2.77 -3.77 10.35
N MET A 354 -2.44 -4.22 9.13
CA MET A 354 -2.32 -5.65 8.82
C MET A 354 -1.30 -6.35 9.72
N LEU A 355 -0.13 -5.73 9.93
CA LEU A 355 0.93 -6.32 10.76
C LEU A 355 0.51 -6.41 12.24
N LEU A 356 -0.10 -5.38 12.80
CA LEU A 356 -0.55 -5.38 14.19
C LEU A 356 -1.70 -6.38 14.41
N HIS A 357 -2.60 -6.51 13.43
CA HIS A 357 -3.74 -7.40 13.53
C HIS A 357 -3.37 -8.87 13.30
N GLN A 358 -2.54 -9.15 12.28
CA GLN A 358 -2.31 -10.50 11.77
C GLN A 358 -0.97 -11.12 12.19
N ASN A 359 0.07 -10.33 12.50
CA ASN A 359 1.38 -10.83 12.90
C ASN A 359 1.65 -10.55 14.38
N GLY A 360 1.42 -11.56 15.22
CA GLY A 360 1.63 -11.46 16.68
C GLY A 360 3.08 -11.13 17.08
N ASN A 361 4.08 -11.53 16.28
CA ASN A 361 5.48 -11.21 16.56
C ASN A 361 5.75 -9.71 16.40
N VAL A 362 5.27 -9.12 15.30
CA VAL A 362 5.40 -7.69 15.05
C VAL A 362 4.61 -6.89 16.07
N ARG A 363 3.36 -7.28 16.39
CA ARG A 363 2.56 -6.63 17.43
C ARG A 363 3.30 -6.57 18.76
N THR A 364 3.83 -7.71 19.22
CA THR A 364 4.59 -7.79 20.48
C THR A 364 5.82 -6.90 20.44
N TYR A 365 6.55 -6.88 19.33
CA TYR A 365 7.71 -6.02 19.16
C TYR A 365 7.36 -4.53 19.23
N VAL A 366 6.30 -4.10 18.53
CA VAL A 366 5.84 -2.70 18.55
C VAL A 366 5.43 -2.26 19.94
N LEU A 367 4.66 -3.08 20.67
CA LEU A 367 4.22 -2.77 22.04
C LEU A 367 5.39 -2.70 23.04
N ALA A 368 6.50 -3.38 22.76
CA ALA A 368 7.70 -3.36 23.60
C ALA A 368 8.64 -2.16 23.33
N ARG A 369 8.35 -1.31 22.34
CA ARG A 369 9.19 -0.15 21.99
C ARG A 369 9.09 0.97 23.00
N THR A 370 10.23 1.62 23.26
CA THR A 370 10.33 2.79 24.16
C THR A 370 10.09 4.12 23.44
N ASP A 371 10.25 4.15 22.12
CA ASP A 371 10.14 5.32 21.24
C ASP A 371 8.80 5.34 20.47
N ILE A 372 7.73 4.86 21.13
CA ILE A 372 6.40 4.65 20.55
C ILE A 372 5.74 5.95 20.06
N GLU A 373 6.18 7.11 20.56
CA GLU A 373 5.77 8.43 20.10
C GLU A 373 6.02 8.65 18.61
N ASN A 374 7.09 8.07 18.05
CA ASN A 374 7.40 8.18 16.62
C ASN A 374 6.32 7.54 15.74
N LEU A 375 5.62 6.54 16.27
CA LEU A 375 4.51 5.87 15.60
C LEU A 375 3.18 6.54 15.91
N VAL A 376 2.92 6.85 17.18
CA VAL A 376 1.62 7.34 17.64
C VAL A 376 1.38 8.79 17.21
N LEU A 377 2.39 9.66 17.19
CA LEU A 377 2.23 11.07 16.83
C LEU A 377 1.66 11.28 15.42
N PRO A 378 2.21 10.65 14.35
CA PRO A 378 1.60 10.73 13.02
C PRO A 378 0.16 10.23 12.98
N ILE A 379 -0.18 9.20 13.75
CA ILE A 379 -1.55 8.64 13.84
C ILE A 379 -2.49 9.65 14.50
N LEU A 380 -2.04 10.33 15.55
CA LEU A 380 -2.80 11.42 16.19
C LEU A 380 -2.98 12.62 15.26
N GLU A 381 -1.97 12.97 14.46
CA GLU A 381 -2.09 14.03 13.44
C GLU A 381 -3.17 13.68 12.39
N ILE A 382 -3.26 12.42 11.95
CA ILE A 382 -4.33 11.95 11.04
C ILE A 382 -5.70 12.15 11.68
N LEU A 383 -5.88 11.74 12.94
CA LEU A 383 -7.14 11.92 13.67
C LEU A 383 -7.45 13.36 14.07
N TYR A 384 -6.45 14.23 14.15
CA TYR A 384 -6.67 15.63 14.44
C TYR A 384 -7.20 16.39 13.21
N HIS A 385 -6.71 16.02 12.02
CA HIS A 385 -7.08 16.60 10.71
C HIS A 385 -8.13 15.76 9.95
N VAL A 386 -9.13 15.18 10.65
CA VAL A 386 -10.17 14.33 10.02
C VAL A 386 -10.86 15.01 8.82
N GLU A 387 -10.99 16.34 8.83
CA GLU A 387 -11.66 17.09 7.76
C GLU A 387 -10.86 17.17 6.46
N GLU A 388 -9.54 16.98 6.51
CA GLU A 388 -8.63 17.04 5.36
C GLU A 388 -8.22 15.65 4.86
N ARG A 389 -8.63 14.58 5.56
CA ARG A 389 -8.23 13.20 5.31
C ARG A 389 -9.37 12.38 4.73
N ASN A 390 -9.01 11.37 3.96
CA ASN A 390 -9.98 10.40 3.48
C ASN A 390 -10.56 9.59 4.66
N SER A 391 -11.84 9.23 4.59
CA SER A 391 -12.52 8.49 5.66
C SER A 391 -11.85 7.16 5.97
N HIS A 392 -11.41 6.40 4.96
CA HIS A 392 -10.70 5.13 5.17
C HIS A 392 -9.38 5.31 5.93
N HIS A 393 -8.63 6.39 5.66
CA HIS A 393 -7.37 6.67 6.37
C HIS A 393 -7.62 6.97 7.85
N VAL A 394 -8.66 7.75 8.14
CA VAL A 394 -9.11 8.04 9.51
C VAL A 394 -9.53 6.76 10.24
N TYR A 395 -10.26 5.87 9.57
CA TYR A 395 -10.66 4.59 10.17
C TYR A 395 -9.48 3.67 10.47
N MET A 396 -8.54 3.53 9.54
CA MET A 396 -7.33 2.73 9.78
C MET A 396 -6.53 3.27 10.97
N ALA A 397 -6.32 4.59 11.05
CA ALA A 397 -5.64 5.24 12.17
C ALA A 397 -6.35 4.96 13.52
N LEU A 398 -7.67 5.03 13.54
CA LEU A 398 -8.47 4.76 14.74
C LEU A 398 -8.42 3.28 15.16
N ILE A 399 -8.49 2.35 14.22
CA ILE A 399 -8.38 0.92 14.48
C ILE A 399 -6.99 0.58 15.04
N ILE A 400 -5.94 1.19 14.49
CA ILE A 400 -4.58 1.03 15.03
C ILE A 400 -4.51 1.51 16.48
N LEU A 401 -5.08 2.69 16.79
CA LEU A 401 -5.14 3.16 18.18
C LEU A 401 -5.94 2.23 19.09
N LEU A 402 -7.02 1.61 18.60
CA LEU A 402 -7.77 0.62 19.36
C LEU A 402 -6.91 -0.60 19.70
N ILE A 403 -6.20 -1.15 18.71
CA ILE A 403 -5.31 -2.30 18.92
C ILE A 403 -4.21 -1.95 19.93
N LEU A 404 -3.62 -0.75 19.83
CA LEU A 404 -2.56 -0.32 20.75
C LEU A 404 -3.10 -0.10 22.17
N THR A 405 -4.25 0.58 22.31
CA THR A 405 -4.83 0.90 23.61
C THR A 405 -5.40 -0.31 24.34
N GLU A 406 -5.59 -1.45 23.68
CA GLU A 406 -5.97 -2.70 24.36
C GLU A 406 -4.87 -3.22 25.31
N ASP A 407 -3.61 -2.83 25.10
CA ASP A 407 -2.48 -3.26 25.92
C ASP A 407 -2.26 -2.35 27.14
N ASP A 408 -2.32 -2.95 28.34
CA ASP A 408 -2.10 -2.24 29.62
C ASP A 408 -0.67 -1.72 29.81
N GLY A 409 0.32 -2.32 29.14
CA GLY A 409 1.71 -1.86 29.16
C GLY A 409 1.86 -0.57 28.37
N PHE A 410 1.33 -0.55 27.15
CA PHE A 410 1.24 0.63 26.29
C PHE A 410 0.51 1.77 27.00
N ASN A 411 -0.66 1.52 27.58
CA ASN A 411 -1.43 2.56 28.26
C ASN A 411 -0.66 3.21 29.42
N ARG A 412 0.20 2.46 30.10
CA ARG A 412 1.07 3.01 31.16
C ARG A 412 2.23 3.82 30.57
N SER A 413 2.93 3.28 29.57
CA SER A 413 4.15 3.90 29.03
C SER A 413 3.89 5.24 28.36
N ILE A 414 2.78 5.39 27.61
CA ILE A 414 2.47 6.65 26.92
C ILE A 414 2.25 7.84 27.87
N HIS A 415 1.90 7.61 29.13
CA HIS A 415 1.76 8.68 30.12
C HIS A 415 3.11 9.18 30.66
N GLU A 416 4.17 8.38 30.51
CA GLU A 416 5.54 8.71 30.94
C GLU A 416 6.34 9.41 29.83
N VAL A 417 5.95 9.25 28.56
CA VAL A 417 6.58 9.90 27.40
C VAL A 417 6.18 11.37 27.33
N ILE A 418 7.11 12.28 27.65
CA ILE A 418 6.90 13.73 27.61
C ILE A 418 7.30 14.30 26.24
N LEU A 419 6.32 14.94 25.59
CA LEU A 419 6.48 15.61 24.32
C LEU A 419 6.66 17.11 24.53
N LYS A 420 7.48 17.72 23.67
CA LYS A 420 7.78 19.15 23.72
C LYS A 420 7.29 19.85 22.46
N ASN A 421 6.69 21.03 22.61
CA ASN A 421 6.30 21.93 21.54
C ASN A 421 5.43 21.29 20.44
N ILE A 422 4.20 20.92 20.78
CA ILE A 422 3.24 20.45 19.76
C ILE A 422 2.72 21.65 18.98
N THR A 423 3.12 21.75 17.70
CA THR A 423 2.84 22.92 16.85
C THR A 423 1.53 22.83 16.06
N TRP A 424 1.02 21.62 15.83
CA TRP A 424 -0.19 21.40 15.03
C TRP A 424 -1.49 21.44 15.85
N TYR A 425 -1.42 21.41 17.19
CA TYR A 425 -2.60 21.50 18.05
C TYR A 425 -3.00 22.97 18.24
N ALA A 426 -4.17 23.37 17.72
CA ALA A 426 -4.53 24.77 17.56
C ALA A 426 -5.34 25.35 18.73
N GLU A 427 -6.07 24.53 19.48
CA GLU A 427 -6.96 25.04 20.55
C GLU A 427 -6.21 25.58 21.76
N ARG A 428 -4.94 25.18 21.95
CA ARG A 428 -4.08 25.65 23.03
C ARG A 428 -2.61 25.40 22.69
N VAL A 429 -1.73 26.34 23.06
CA VAL A 429 -0.29 26.10 22.99
C VAL A 429 0.11 25.03 24.01
N LEU A 430 0.67 23.92 23.54
CA LEU A 430 1.11 22.79 24.35
C LEU A 430 2.65 22.76 24.36
N THR A 431 3.26 23.36 25.38
CA THR A 431 4.72 23.42 25.53
C THR A 431 5.30 22.10 25.98
N GLU A 432 4.71 21.46 27.01
CA GLU A 432 5.08 20.14 27.51
C GLU A 432 3.81 19.35 27.84
N ILE A 433 3.68 18.15 27.26
CA ILE A 433 2.51 17.29 27.46
C ILE A 433 2.91 15.81 27.32
N SER A 434 2.34 14.92 28.12
CA SER A 434 2.55 13.48 27.90
C SER A 434 1.82 13.00 26.66
N LEU A 435 2.39 12.01 25.95
CA LEU A 435 1.76 11.40 24.78
C LEU A 435 0.34 10.90 25.08
N GLY A 436 0.13 10.27 26.24
CA GLY A 436 -1.19 9.83 26.68
C GLY A 436 -2.18 10.98 26.89
N SER A 437 -1.74 12.12 27.44
CA SER A 437 -2.60 13.31 27.57
C SER A 437 -2.96 13.91 26.19
N LEU A 438 -2.01 13.90 25.25
CA LEU A 438 -2.23 14.37 23.88
C LEU A 438 -3.23 13.46 23.13
N LEU A 439 -3.06 12.14 23.25
CA LEU A 439 -3.98 11.15 22.69
C LEU A 439 -5.42 11.42 23.16
N ILE A 440 -5.62 11.60 24.46
CA ILE A 440 -6.94 11.89 25.02
C ILE A 440 -7.52 13.19 24.43
N LEU A 441 -6.72 14.25 24.32
CA LEU A 441 -7.17 15.52 23.75
C LEU A 441 -7.62 15.36 22.29
N VAL A 442 -6.83 14.64 21.48
CA VAL A 442 -7.16 14.37 20.08
C VAL A 442 -8.43 13.54 19.96
N VAL A 443 -8.56 12.44 20.72
CA VAL A 443 -9.75 11.59 20.67
C VAL A 443 -11.01 12.33 21.12
N ILE A 444 -10.94 13.15 22.18
CA ILE A 444 -12.07 14.00 22.61
C ILE A 444 -12.43 15.01 21.51
N ARG A 445 -11.45 15.64 20.86
CA ARG A 445 -11.68 16.55 19.73
C ARG A 445 -12.37 15.81 18.58
N THR A 446 -11.88 14.63 18.19
CA THR A 446 -12.47 13.79 17.13
C THR A 446 -13.92 13.43 17.45
N ILE A 447 -14.22 13.09 18.70
CA ILE A 447 -15.60 12.86 19.15
C ILE A 447 -16.47 14.11 18.99
N GLN A 448 -15.99 15.27 19.45
CA GLN A 448 -16.75 16.53 19.37
C GLN A 448 -17.00 16.96 17.92
N TYR A 449 -15.99 16.81 17.06
CA TYR A 449 -16.12 17.03 15.61
C TYR A 449 -17.18 16.09 15.03
N ASN A 450 -17.10 14.79 15.35
CA ASN A 450 -18.05 13.81 14.83
C ASN A 450 -19.50 14.10 15.28
N MET A 451 -19.73 14.47 16.54
CA MET A 451 -21.08 14.80 17.03
C MET A 451 -21.70 16.02 16.34
N THR A 452 -20.88 16.97 15.90
CA THR A 452 -21.35 18.23 15.31
C THR A 452 -21.47 18.17 13.80
N ARG A 453 -20.58 17.43 13.11
CA ARG A 453 -20.48 17.40 11.65
C ARG A 453 -21.00 16.10 11.03
N THR A 454 -20.34 14.98 11.31
CA THR A 454 -20.51 13.72 10.55
C THR A 454 -21.57 12.79 11.13
N ARG A 455 -21.74 12.79 12.46
CA ARG A 455 -22.67 11.93 13.22
C ARG A 455 -22.50 10.44 12.92
N ASP A 456 -21.27 10.03 12.68
CA ASP A 456 -20.91 8.65 12.37
C ASP A 456 -20.86 7.80 13.66
N LYS A 457 -21.73 6.78 13.75
CA LYS A 457 -21.83 5.92 14.93
C LYS A 457 -20.56 5.08 15.15
N TYR A 458 -19.94 4.58 14.09
CA TYR A 458 -18.76 3.72 14.16
C TYR A 458 -17.55 4.52 14.67
N LEU A 459 -17.29 5.69 14.08
CA LEU A 459 -16.23 6.60 14.52
C LEU A 459 -16.41 6.98 16.01
N HIS A 460 -17.64 7.31 16.42
CA HIS A 460 -17.94 7.69 17.81
C HIS A 460 -17.64 6.54 18.79
N THR A 461 -18.10 5.35 18.45
CA THR A 461 -18.01 4.16 19.31
C THR A 461 -16.57 3.73 19.49
N ASN A 462 -15.78 3.74 18.42
CA ASN A 462 -14.36 3.40 18.46
C ASN A 462 -13.51 4.43 19.22
N CYS A 463 -13.81 5.73 19.10
CA CYS A 463 -13.14 6.75 19.93
C CYS A 463 -13.41 6.54 21.43
N LEU A 464 -14.65 6.20 21.79
CA LEU A 464 -15.03 5.91 23.17
C LEU A 464 -14.38 4.63 23.69
N ALA A 465 -14.30 3.58 22.87
CA ALA A 465 -13.61 2.35 23.22
C ALA A 465 -12.12 2.60 23.49
N ALA A 466 -11.44 3.40 22.67
CA ALA A 466 -10.04 3.77 22.92
C ALA A 466 -9.86 4.51 24.27
N LEU A 467 -10.74 5.47 24.58
CA LEU A 467 -10.72 6.14 25.89
C LEU A 467 -11.04 5.19 27.05
N ALA A 468 -11.97 4.25 26.86
CA ALA A 468 -12.35 3.27 27.86
C ALA A 468 -11.21 2.29 28.17
N ASN A 469 -10.50 1.85 27.13
CA ASN A 469 -9.33 0.98 27.25
C ASN A 469 -8.24 1.64 28.13
N MET A 470 -7.92 2.90 27.86
CA MET A 470 -6.89 3.64 28.60
C MET A 470 -7.31 4.08 30.02
N SER A 471 -8.63 4.13 30.29
CA SER A 471 -9.16 4.81 31.49
C SER A 471 -8.62 4.28 32.82
N ALA A 472 -8.25 3.01 32.90
CA ALA A 472 -7.74 2.40 34.12
C ALA A 472 -6.27 2.77 34.42
N GLN A 473 -5.56 3.36 33.44
CA GLN A 473 -4.13 3.65 33.51
C GLN A 473 -3.82 5.15 33.43
N PHE A 474 -4.84 6.01 33.47
CA PHE A 474 -4.66 7.46 33.51
C PHE A 474 -3.79 7.88 34.71
N ARG A 475 -2.65 8.49 34.41
CA ARG A 475 -1.68 8.98 35.41
C ARG A 475 -1.09 10.30 34.96
N SER A 476 -0.83 11.19 35.92
CA SER A 476 -0.14 12.47 35.71
C SER A 476 -0.65 13.24 34.48
N LEU A 477 -1.97 13.29 34.32
CA LEU A 477 -2.59 13.94 33.17
C LEU A 477 -2.28 15.43 33.17
N HIS A 478 -2.00 15.98 31.99
CA HIS A 478 -1.89 17.41 31.82
C HIS A 478 -3.20 18.09 32.23
N GLN A 479 -3.13 19.19 32.98
CA GLN A 479 -4.31 19.88 33.56
C GLN A 479 -5.41 20.16 32.53
N TYR A 480 -5.01 20.55 31.32
CA TYR A 480 -5.95 20.77 30.21
C TYR A 480 -6.66 19.49 29.76
N ALA A 481 -5.95 18.37 29.67
CA ALA A 481 -6.54 17.08 29.30
C ALA A 481 -7.53 16.62 30.37
N ALA A 482 -7.15 16.71 31.65
CA ALA A 482 -8.04 16.41 32.77
C ALA A 482 -9.32 17.27 32.72
N GLN A 483 -9.20 18.58 32.51
CA GLN A 483 -10.35 19.48 32.38
C GLN A 483 -11.26 19.10 31.20
N ARG A 484 -10.68 18.71 30.05
CA ARG A 484 -11.45 18.28 28.88
C ARG A 484 -12.19 16.97 29.10
N ILE A 485 -11.57 15.99 29.77
CA ILE A 485 -12.23 14.75 30.19
C ILE A 485 -13.42 15.06 31.09
N ILE A 486 -13.22 15.84 32.16
CA ILE A 486 -14.28 16.18 33.11
C ILE A 486 -15.43 16.91 32.40
N SER A 487 -15.11 17.92 31.59
CA SER A 487 -16.11 18.67 30.82
C SER A 487 -16.92 17.77 29.88
N TYR A 488 -16.24 16.83 29.22
CA TYR A 488 -16.87 15.84 28.35
C TYR A 488 -17.77 14.90 29.16
N THR A 489 -17.23 14.23 30.18
CA THR A 489 -17.99 13.27 31.00
C THR A 489 -19.19 13.92 31.68
N CYS A 490 -19.05 15.12 32.26
CA CYS A 490 -20.17 15.84 32.86
C CYS A 490 -21.28 16.16 31.85
N ARG A 491 -20.92 16.56 30.62
CA ARG A 491 -21.91 16.84 29.56
C ARG A 491 -22.66 15.57 29.15
N HIS A 492 -21.94 14.45 29.03
CA HIS A 492 -22.54 13.16 28.67
C HIS A 492 -23.39 12.59 29.80
N LEU A 493 -22.92 12.66 31.04
CA LEU A 493 -23.67 12.24 32.23
C LEU A 493 -24.98 13.02 32.36
N ARG A 494 -24.97 14.36 32.17
CA ARG A 494 -26.20 15.17 32.16
C ARG A 494 -27.19 14.72 31.09
N ARG A 495 -26.71 14.38 29.89
CA ARG A 495 -27.56 13.86 28.81
C ARG A 495 -28.10 12.48 29.13
N TYR A 496 -27.27 11.60 29.68
CA TYR A 496 -27.66 10.25 30.07
C TYR A 496 -28.72 10.28 31.17
N VAL A 497 -28.50 11.08 32.23
CA VAL A 497 -29.46 11.33 33.30
C VAL A 497 -30.76 11.89 32.75
N TYR A 498 -30.71 12.88 31.85
CA TYR A 498 -31.91 13.43 31.21
C TYR A 498 -32.69 12.37 30.40
N VAL A 499 -32.01 11.46 29.70
CA VAL A 499 -32.65 10.36 28.97
C VAL A 499 -33.25 9.35 29.93
N LEU A 500 -32.54 8.95 30.98
CA LEU A 500 -33.05 8.06 32.02
C LEU A 500 -34.28 8.64 32.72
N ASP A 501 -34.23 9.93 33.09
CA ASP A 501 -35.36 10.62 33.68
C ASP A 501 -36.57 10.58 32.72
N LYS A 502 -36.37 10.75 31.41
CA LYS A 502 -37.47 10.63 30.44
C LYS A 502 -38.00 9.21 30.25
N LEU A 503 -37.15 8.19 30.34
CA LEU A 503 -37.54 6.79 30.13
C LEU A 503 -38.26 6.21 31.34
N TYR A 504 -37.76 6.47 32.55
CA TYR A 504 -38.28 5.90 33.79
C TYR A 504 -39.29 6.80 34.49
N PHE A 505 -39.26 8.11 34.21
CA PHE A 505 -40.12 9.11 34.86
C PHE A 505 -40.83 10.04 33.85
N PRO A 506 -41.60 9.49 32.88
CA PRO A 506 -42.21 10.29 31.82
C PRO A 506 -43.28 11.31 32.31
N HIS A 507 -43.80 11.16 33.54
CA HIS A 507 -44.92 11.96 34.07
C HIS A 507 -44.79 12.46 35.52
N SER A 508 -43.62 12.39 36.14
CA SER A 508 -43.46 12.87 37.53
C SER A 508 -42.90 14.29 37.61
N HIS A 509 -43.65 15.21 38.23
CA HIS A 509 -43.19 16.53 38.66
C HIS A 509 -42.26 16.49 39.90
N CYS A 510 -41.55 15.38 40.14
CA CYS A 510 -40.70 15.17 41.31
C CYS A 510 -39.21 15.05 40.90
N SER A 511 -38.32 15.55 41.76
CA SER A 511 -36.92 15.90 41.50
C SER A 511 -36.02 14.71 41.13
N THR A 512 -35.89 14.48 39.82
CA THR A 512 -34.67 14.25 39.02
C THR A 512 -33.46 13.58 39.70
N LEU A 513 -32.92 12.53 39.06
CA LEU A 513 -31.60 11.93 39.31
C LEU A 513 -30.47 12.99 39.48
N GLN A 514 -30.66 14.18 38.92
CA GLN A 514 -29.81 15.35 39.06
C GLN A 514 -29.52 15.78 40.51
N HIS A 515 -30.45 15.61 41.47
CA HIS A 515 -30.24 15.94 42.88
C HIS A 515 -29.37 14.90 43.62
N CYS A 516 -29.35 13.65 43.16
CA CYS A 516 -28.52 12.60 43.74
C CYS A 516 -27.04 12.73 43.35
N PHE A 517 -26.74 13.37 42.22
CA PHE A 517 -25.36 13.61 41.78
C PHE A 517 -24.75 14.89 42.37
N SER A 518 -25.55 15.89 42.73
CA SER A 518 -25.05 17.12 43.38
C SER A 518 -24.49 16.89 44.80
N THR A 519 -24.84 15.78 45.44
CA THR A 519 -24.39 15.42 46.80
C THR A 519 -23.08 14.63 46.85
N LEU A 520 -22.44 14.33 45.71
CA LEU A 520 -21.21 13.52 45.62
C LEU A 520 -19.91 14.34 45.58
N SER A 521 -19.92 15.65 45.89
CA SER A 521 -18.74 16.52 45.72
C SER A 521 -17.55 16.15 46.60
N ASP A 522 -17.78 15.56 47.77
CA ASP A 522 -16.73 15.49 48.81
C ASP A 522 -15.90 14.20 48.78
N ASN A 523 -16.36 13.14 48.08
CA ASN A 523 -15.58 11.91 47.83
C ASN A 523 -15.15 11.81 46.35
N GLY A 524 -14.96 12.97 45.71
CA GLY A 524 -15.03 13.13 44.26
C GLY A 524 -13.96 12.43 43.44
N GLU A 525 -12.74 12.20 43.93
CA GLU A 525 -11.62 11.72 43.09
C GLU A 525 -11.65 10.21 42.82
N GLU A 526 -11.86 9.37 43.83
CA GLU A 526 -12.01 7.92 43.63
C GLU A 526 -13.29 7.59 42.88
N LEU A 527 -14.37 8.32 43.18
CA LEU A 527 -15.63 8.15 42.47
C LEU A 527 -15.52 8.68 41.02
N LEU A 528 -14.79 9.76 40.73
CA LEU A 528 -14.56 10.21 39.34
C LEU A 528 -13.80 9.16 38.54
N SER A 529 -12.77 8.56 39.12
CA SER A 529 -11.99 7.48 38.49
C SER A 529 -12.89 6.28 38.18
N LEU A 530 -13.62 5.80 39.20
CA LEU A 530 -14.51 4.65 39.06
C LEU A 530 -15.68 4.95 38.12
N THR A 531 -16.33 6.12 38.24
CA THR A 531 -17.46 6.51 37.40
C THR A 531 -17.04 6.90 35.99
N CYS A 532 -15.92 7.58 35.76
CA CYS A 532 -15.46 7.83 34.39
C CYS A 532 -15.13 6.50 33.69
N SER A 533 -14.44 5.58 34.35
CA SER A 533 -14.16 4.26 33.78
C SER A 533 -15.44 3.44 33.60
N HIS A 534 -16.32 3.35 34.60
CA HIS A 534 -17.59 2.64 34.49
C HIS A 534 -18.55 3.27 33.48
N ILE A 535 -18.63 4.60 33.39
CA ILE A 535 -19.48 5.31 32.42
C ILE A 535 -18.91 5.12 31.02
N LEU A 536 -17.59 5.30 30.81
CA LEU A 536 -16.99 5.08 29.49
C LEU A 536 -17.16 3.63 29.05
N ARG A 537 -16.93 2.65 29.94
CA ARG A 537 -17.11 1.22 29.66
C ARG A 537 -18.58 0.84 29.46
N SER A 538 -19.49 1.30 30.33
CA SER A 538 -20.93 1.03 30.24
C SER A 538 -21.55 1.70 29.02
N TYR A 539 -21.08 2.89 28.66
CA TYR A 539 -21.52 3.59 27.46
C TYR A 539 -20.97 2.89 26.22
N ALA A 540 -19.66 2.59 26.15
CA ALA A 540 -19.09 1.79 25.07
C ALA A 540 -19.83 0.43 24.90
N SER A 541 -20.09 -0.27 26.01
CA SER A 541 -20.82 -1.56 26.00
C SER A 541 -22.29 -1.43 25.63
N SER A 542 -22.92 -0.26 25.82
CA SER A 542 -24.31 -0.03 25.39
C SER A 542 -24.41 0.26 23.89
N PHE A 543 -23.31 0.69 23.25
CA PHE A 543 -23.22 0.87 21.80
C PHE A 543 -22.68 -0.37 21.07
N CYS A 544 -21.88 -1.21 21.76
CA CYS A 544 -21.43 -2.52 21.31
C CYS A 544 -22.47 -3.60 21.66
N TYR A 545 -23.18 -4.15 20.66
CA TYR A 545 -24.06 -5.31 20.87
C TYR A 545 -23.32 -6.51 21.51
N PRO A 546 -23.97 -7.41 22.27
CA PRO A 546 -23.34 -8.55 22.97
C PRO A 546 -22.82 -9.68 22.06
N GLY A 547 -22.42 -9.36 20.84
CA GLY A 547 -21.88 -10.28 19.84
C GLY A 547 -20.83 -9.64 18.93
N ALA A 548 -20.27 -8.48 19.31
CA ALA A 548 -19.21 -7.83 18.55
C ALA A 548 -17.87 -8.54 18.77
N TYR A 549 -17.71 -9.72 18.14
CA TYR A 549 -16.40 -10.12 17.63
C TYR A 549 -15.98 -9.04 16.62
N ILE A 550 -15.17 -8.06 17.05
CA ILE A 550 -14.67 -6.95 16.23
C ILE A 550 -13.64 -7.41 15.17
N CYS A 551 -13.63 -8.69 14.81
CA CYS A 551 -12.81 -9.24 13.72
C CYS A 551 -13.61 -9.74 12.50
N GLN A 552 -14.94 -9.62 12.44
CA GLN A 552 -15.73 -10.17 11.32
C GLN A 552 -16.38 -9.13 10.37
N ALA A 553 -16.00 -7.85 10.43
CA ALA A 553 -16.51 -6.84 9.51
C ALA A 553 -15.67 -6.66 8.22
N LEU A 554 -14.73 -7.57 7.94
CA LEU A 554 -13.87 -7.58 6.74
C LEU A 554 -13.66 -9.01 6.20
N GLU A 555 -14.73 -9.81 6.13
CA GLU A 555 -14.82 -10.99 5.25
C GLU A 555 -15.65 -10.66 4.01
#